data_AF-A0A519K818-F1
#
_entry.id   AF-A0A519K818-F1
#
_cell.length_a   1.000
_cell.length_b   1.000
_cell.length_c   1.000
_cell.angle_alpha   90.00
_cell.angle_beta   90.00
_cell.angle_gamma   90.00
#
_symmetry.space_group_name_H-M   'P 1'
#
loop_
_entity.id
_entity.type
_entity.pdbx_description
1 polymer ?
#
loop_
_entity_poly.entity_id
_entity_poly.type
_entity_poly.pdbx_seq_one_letter_code
_entity_poly.pdbx_strand_id
1 'polypeptide(L)'
;MTDTVAEERTVDRSDKLVILASSVGTVIEWYDFYLYGSLAAIITAQFFSGVNETTGFIFALMAFAAGFAVRPFGAIVFGRMGDLWGRKNTFLVTMLLMGLSTFVVG
;
A
#
# COMPACT_ATOMS: atom_id res chain seq x y z
N MET A 1 -21.73 38.98 14.65
CA MET A 1 -20.65 38.23 15.32
C MET A 1 -21.32 36.99 15.89
N THR A 2 -21.46 35.95 15.07
CA THR A 2 -22.05 34.67 15.45
C THR A 2 -20.89 33.70 15.65
N ASP A 3 -20.64 33.36 16.90
CA ASP A 3 -19.62 32.40 17.30
C ASP A 3 -19.93 31.04 16.70
N THR A 4 -19.10 30.61 15.75
CA THR A 4 -18.98 29.21 15.34
C THR A 4 -18.48 28.42 16.52
N VAL A 5 -19.40 27.78 17.24
CA VAL A 5 -19.08 26.75 18.23
C VAL A 5 -18.38 25.62 17.47
N ALA A 6 -17.06 25.51 17.63
CA ALA A 6 -16.30 24.37 17.16
C ALA A 6 -16.77 23.14 17.93
N GLU A 7 -17.50 22.27 17.25
CA GLU A 7 -17.94 20.99 17.78
C GLU A 7 -16.72 20.14 18.13
N GLU A 8 -16.44 19.99 19.43
CA GLU A 8 -15.37 19.15 19.94
C GLU A 8 -15.73 17.67 19.67
N ARG A 9 -15.36 17.17 18.49
CA ARG A 9 -15.56 15.76 18.14
C ARG A 9 -14.74 14.88 19.08
N THR A 10 -15.42 14.21 20.00
CA THR A 10 -14.81 13.24 20.91
C THR A 10 -14.33 12.04 20.10
N VAL A 11 -13.02 11.81 20.07
CA VAL A 11 -12.41 10.68 19.34
C VAL A 11 -12.84 9.38 20.00
N ASP A 12 -13.69 8.62 19.32
CA ASP A 12 -14.19 7.34 19.81
C ASP A 12 -13.11 6.24 19.73
N ARG A 13 -13.33 5.13 20.45
CA ARG A 13 -12.46 3.94 20.38
C ARG A 13 -12.36 3.38 18.96
N SER A 14 -13.44 3.49 18.17
CA SER A 14 -13.45 3.06 16.77
C SER A 14 -12.53 3.90 15.88
N ASP A 15 -12.49 5.21 16.07
CA ASP A 15 -11.60 6.11 15.32
C ASP A 15 -10.12 5.81 15.61
N LYS A 16 -9.78 5.55 16.88
CA LYS A 16 -8.41 5.15 17.27
C LYS A 16 -7.98 3.86 16.57
N LEU A 17 -8.88 2.89 16.44
CA LEU A 17 -8.62 1.64 15.74
C LEU A 17 -8.43 1.86 14.23
N VAL A 18 -9.24 2.72 13.61
CA VAL A 18 -9.10 3.06 12.19
C VAL A 18 -7.77 3.75 11.91
N ILE A 19 -7.37 4.70 12.76
CA ILE A 19 -6.09 5.40 12.65
C ILE A 19 -4.92 4.41 12.78
N LEU A 20 -4.92 3.57 13.81
CA LEU A 20 -3.87 2.56 14.01
C LEU A 20 -3.81 1.59 12.83
N ALA A 21 -4.95 1.13 12.35
CA ALA A 21 -5.02 0.23 11.21
C ALA A 21 -4.43 0.91 9.97
N SER A 22 -4.79 2.17 9.68
CA SER A 22 -4.19 2.97 8.58
C SER A 22 -2.68 3.18 8.71
N SER A 23 -2.18 3.43 9.91
CA SER A 23 -0.73 3.54 10.14
C SER A 23 -0.03 2.20 9.87
N VAL A 24 -0.56 1.09 10.38
CA VAL A 24 0.01 -0.25 10.16
C VAL A 24 0.00 -0.62 8.68
N GLY A 25 -1.11 -0.39 7.97
CA GLY A 25 -1.19 -0.64 6.53
C GLY A 25 -0.15 0.16 5.74
N THR A 26 0.06 1.43 6.12
CA THR A 26 1.10 2.27 5.51
C THR A 26 2.50 1.68 5.76
N VAL A 27 2.79 1.23 6.98
CA VAL A 27 4.09 0.61 7.30
C VAL A 27 4.30 -0.67 6.49
N ILE A 28 3.28 -1.53 6.36
CA ILE A 28 3.36 -2.77 5.57
C ILE A 28 3.65 -2.45 4.11
N GLU A 29 2.95 -1.47 3.53
CA GLU A 29 3.22 -1.04 2.15
C GLU A 29 4.68 -0.58 1.99
N TRP A 30 5.18 0.26 2.89
CA TRP A 30 6.58 0.71 2.86
C TRP A 30 7.58 -0.42 3.08
N TYR A 31 7.22 -1.40 3.91
CA TYR A 31 8.04 -2.57 4.15
C TYR A 31 8.24 -3.39 2.87
N ASP A 32 7.16 -3.67 2.13
CA ASP A 32 7.24 -4.43 0.88
C ASP A 32 8.07 -3.70 -0.19
N PHE A 33 7.85 -2.39 -0.37
CA PHE A 33 8.66 -1.61 -1.31
C PHE A 33 10.13 -1.56 -0.91
N TYR A 34 10.43 -1.41 0.39
CA TYR A 34 11.80 -1.42 0.88
C TYR A 34 12.48 -2.77 0.68
N LEU A 35 11.78 -3.87 1.00
CA LEU A 35 12.28 -5.22 0.74
C LEU A 35 12.54 -5.45 -0.74
N TYR A 36 11.60 -5.10 -1.61
CA TYR A 36 11.79 -5.25 -3.06
C TYR A 36 13.02 -4.47 -3.54
N GLY A 37 13.15 -3.20 -3.15
CA GLY A 37 14.26 -2.35 -3.54
C GLY A 37 15.61 -2.85 -3.03
N SER A 38 15.70 -3.25 -1.75
CA SER A 38 16.93 -3.79 -1.17
C SER A 38 17.34 -5.13 -1.78
N LEU A 39 16.37 -5.96 -2.15
CA LEU A 39 16.59 -7.27 -2.76
C LEU A 39 16.61 -7.22 -4.29
N ALA A 40 16.56 -6.05 -4.93
CA ALA A 40 16.44 -5.91 -6.39
C ALA A 40 17.55 -6.65 -7.16
N ALA A 41 18.78 -6.64 -6.66
CA ALA A 41 19.90 -7.38 -7.25
C ALA A 41 19.67 -8.91 -7.19
N ILE A 42 19.12 -9.41 -6.09
CA ILE A 42 18.82 -10.84 -5.90
C ILE A 42 17.63 -11.24 -6.77
N ILE A 43 16.57 -10.43 -6.79
CA ILE A 43 15.39 -10.63 -7.66
C ILE A 43 15.84 -10.68 -9.12
N THR A 44 16.74 -9.79 -9.54
CA THR A 44 17.32 -9.79 -10.88
C THR A 44 18.02 -11.11 -11.19
N ALA A 45 18.90 -11.57 -10.30
CA ALA A 45 19.65 -12.80 -10.49
C ALA A 45 18.75 -14.06 -10.52
N GLN A 46 17.62 -14.06 -9.83
CA GLN A 46 16.72 -15.22 -9.75
C GLN A 46 15.64 -15.23 -10.84
N PHE A 47 15.00 -14.09 -11.09
CA PHE A 47 13.85 -14.00 -12.01
C PHE A 47 14.23 -13.56 -13.43
N PHE A 48 15.39 -12.92 -13.62
CA PHE A 48 15.83 -12.37 -14.91
C PHE A 48 17.21 -12.90 -15.36
N SER A 49 17.61 -14.09 -14.91
CA SER A 49 18.90 -14.73 -15.27
C SER A 49 19.07 -15.07 -16.75
N GLY A 50 17.99 -15.08 -17.54
CA GLY A 50 18.00 -15.38 -18.98
C GLY A 50 18.36 -14.20 -19.89
N VAL A 51 18.62 -13.01 -19.34
CA VAL A 51 19.03 -11.81 -20.08
C VAL A 51 20.36 -11.27 -19.55
N ASN A 52 20.96 -10.32 -20.28
CA ASN A 52 22.15 -9.61 -19.78
C ASN A 52 21.85 -8.96 -18.42
N GLU A 53 22.82 -8.99 -17.50
CA GLU A 53 22.69 -8.47 -16.13
C GLU A 53 22.12 -7.05 -16.06
N THR A 54 22.55 -6.18 -16.97
CA THR A 54 22.08 -4.78 -17.01
C THR A 54 20.59 -4.72 -17.37
N THR A 55 20.16 -5.49 -18.37
CA THR A 55 18.76 -5.54 -18.80
C THR A 55 17.87 -6.17 -17.73
N GLY A 56 18.34 -7.24 -17.08
CA GLY A 56 17.62 -7.87 -15.98
C GLY A 56 17.39 -6.89 -14.81
N PHE A 57 18.41 -6.10 -14.47
CA PHE A 57 18.29 -5.11 -13.40
C PHE A 57 17.32 -3.99 -13.78
N ILE A 58 17.35 -3.52 -15.04
CA ILE A 58 16.37 -2.57 -15.56
C ILE A 58 14.95 -3.14 -15.45
N PHE A 59 14.74 -4.42 -15.75
CA PHE A 59 13.42 -5.06 -15.62
C PHE A 59 12.96 -5.13 -14.16
N ALA A 60 13.85 -5.47 -13.23
CA ALA A 60 13.53 -5.44 -11.80
C ALA A 60 13.15 -4.02 -11.32
N LEU A 61 13.90 -3.00 -11.77
CA LEU A 61 13.58 -1.59 -11.48
C LEU A 61 12.27 -1.14 -12.14
N MET A 62 11.96 -1.61 -13.35
CA MET A 62 10.68 -1.32 -14.00
C MET A 62 9.51 -1.95 -13.25
N ALA A 63 9.67 -3.19 -12.75
CA ALA A 63 8.65 -3.81 -11.90
C ALA A 63 8.47 -3.04 -10.58
N PHE A 64 9.55 -2.54 -9.96
CA PHE A 64 9.47 -1.64 -8.81
C PHE A 64 8.71 -0.35 -9.15
N ALA A 65 9.06 0.30 -10.27
CA ALA A 65 8.42 1.52 -10.75
C ALA A 65 6.93 1.30 -11.10
N ALA A 66 6.58 0.12 -11.64
CA ALA A 66 5.20 -0.26 -11.93
C ALA A 66 4.34 -0.24 -10.66
N GLY A 67 4.90 -0.64 -9.51
CA GLY A 67 4.21 -0.53 -8.21
C GLY A 67 3.79 0.91 -7.87
N PHE A 68 4.60 1.92 -8.22
CA PHE A 68 4.21 3.33 -8.07
C PHE A 68 3.17 3.76 -9.10
N ALA A 69 3.32 3.31 -10.35
CA ALA A 69 2.36 3.61 -11.40
C ALA A 69 0.97 3.05 -11.11
N VAL A 70 0.86 1.94 -10.37
CA VAL A 70 -0.42 1.34 -9.95
C VAL A 70 -1.10 2.14 -8.85
N ARG A 71 -0.38 2.91 -8.02
CA ARG A 71 -0.97 3.65 -6.88
C ARG A 71 -2.09 4.61 -7.28
N PRO A 72 -1.97 5.47 -8.31
CA PRO A 72 -3.09 6.30 -8.78
C PRO A 72 -4.33 5.48 -9.16
N PHE A 73 -4.16 4.34 -9.82
CA PHE A 73 -5.27 3.47 -10.19
C PHE A 73 -5.93 2.84 -8.96
N GLY A 74 -5.11 2.37 -8.01
CA GLY A 74 -5.59 1.89 -6.72
C GLY A 74 -6.38 2.97 -5.97
N ALA A 75 -5.85 4.20 -5.91
CA ALA A 75 -6.52 5.31 -5.26
C ALA A 75 -7.88 5.64 -5.88
N ILE A 76 -8.02 5.56 -7.20
CA ILE A 76 -9.31 5.78 -7.88
C ILE A 76 -10.31 4.66 -7.55
N VAL A 77 -9.90 3.40 -7.66
CA VAL A 77 -10.77 2.23 -7.45
C VAL A 77 -11.17 2.10 -5.98
N PHE A 78 -10.18 2.03 -5.09
CA PHE A 78 -10.40 1.88 -3.65
C PHE A 78 -10.92 3.19 -3.02
N GLY A 79 -10.57 4.36 -3.55
CA GLY A 79 -11.17 5.62 -3.11
C GLY A 79 -12.68 5.65 -3.34
N ARG A 80 -13.11 5.32 -4.57
CA ARG A 80 -14.55 5.24 -4.89
C ARG A 80 -15.27 4.17 -4.08
N MET A 81 -14.65 3.01 -3.87
CA MET A 81 -15.21 1.96 -3.02
C MET A 81 -15.34 2.40 -1.56
N GLY A 82 -14.37 3.17 -1.06
CA GLY A 82 -14.40 3.80 0.26
C GLY A 82 -15.56 4.77 0.43
N ASP A 83 -15.85 5.56 -0.60
CA ASP A 83 -16.95 6.53 -0.57
C ASP A 83 -18.34 5.86 -0.65
N LEU A 84 -18.45 4.69 -1.32
CA LEU A 84 -19.72 3.97 -1.50
C LEU A 84 -20.03 2.95 -0.38
N TRP A 85 -19.03 2.19 0.08
CA TRP A 85 -19.20 1.08 1.05
C TRP A 85 -18.65 1.37 2.44
N GLY A 86 -18.06 2.56 2.63
CA GLY A 86 -17.48 3.01 3.88
C GLY A 86 -15.97 2.83 3.94
N ARG A 87 -15.28 3.88 4.41
CA ARG A 87 -13.81 3.94 4.54
C ARG A 87 -13.22 2.78 5.35
N LYS A 88 -13.84 2.41 6.47
CA LYS A 88 -13.34 1.34 7.36
C LYS A 88 -13.31 -0.03 6.66
N ASN A 89 -14.38 -0.37 5.93
CA ASN A 89 -14.47 -1.67 5.26
C ASN A 89 -13.49 -1.77 4.10
N THR A 90 -13.41 -0.71 3.29
CA THR A 90 -12.44 -0.62 2.19
C THR A 90 -11.00 -0.73 2.71
N PHE A 91 -10.71 -0.06 3.82
CA PHE A 91 -9.41 -0.13 4.47
C PHE A 91 -9.04 -1.56 4.93
N LEU A 92 -9.98 -2.26 5.56
CA LEU A 92 -9.80 -3.67 5.95
C LEU A 92 -9.55 -4.57 4.75
N VAL A 93 -10.30 -4.37 3.65
CA VAL A 93 -10.12 -5.15 2.41
C VAL A 93 -8.73 -4.94 1.82
N THR A 94 -8.24 -3.70 1.73
CA THR A 94 -6.88 -3.44 1.21
C THR A 94 -5.81 -4.04 2.09
N MET A 95 -5.98 -3.98 3.43
CA MET A 95 -5.03 -4.55 4.38
C MET A 95 -5.00 -6.07 4.31
N LEU A 96 -6.15 -6.73 4.17
CA LEU A 96 -6.23 -8.16 3.93
C LEU A 96 -5.59 -8.56 2.61
N LEU A 97 -5.85 -7.80 1.54
CA LEU A 97 -5.30 -8.10 0.21
C LEU A 97 -3.77 -8.00 0.20
N MET A 98 -3.21 -6.95 0.81
CA MET A 98 -1.75 -6.82 1.00
C MET A 98 -1.20 -7.98 1.83
N GLY A 99 -1.77 -8.25 3.02
CA GLY A 99 -1.28 -9.30 3.91
C GLY A 99 -1.39 -10.72 3.31
N LEU A 100 -2.43 -10.99 2.54
CA LEU A 100 -2.59 -12.28 1.86
C LEU A 100 -1.57 -12.43 0.72
N SER A 101 -1.31 -11.35 -0.03
CA SER A 101 -0.32 -11.34 -1.09
C SER A 101 1.08 -11.62 -0.56
N THR A 102 1.48 -10.97 0.54
CA THR A 102 2.80 -11.18 1.14
C THR A 102 2.93 -12.59 1.72
N PHE A 103 1.89 -13.10 2.38
CA PHE A 103 1.84 -14.47 2.88
C PHE A 103 1.95 -15.55 1.78
N VAL A 104 1.46 -15.27 0.57
CA VAL A 104 1.58 -16.22 -0.55
C VAL A 104 2.99 -16.19 -1.17
N VAL A 105 3.65 -15.03 -1.16
CA VAL A 105 5.00 -14.87 -1.71
C VAL A 105 6.07 -15.41 -0.76
N GLY A 106 5.82 -15.39 0.56
CA GLY A 106 6.76 -15.79 1.61
C GLY A 106 6.17 -16.72 2.65
#